data_AF-A0A7E4ZXU0-F1
#
_entry.id   AF-A0A7E4ZXU0-F1
#
_cell.length_a   1.000
_cell.length_b   1.000
_cell.length_c   1.000
_cell.angle_alpha   90.00
_cell.angle_beta   90.00
_cell.angle_gamma   90.00
#
_symmetry.space_group_name_H-M   'P 1'
#
loop_
_entity.id
_entity.type
_entity.pdbx_description
1 polymer ?
#
loop_
_entity_poly.entity_id
_entity_poly.type
_entity_poly.pdbx_seq_one_letter_code
_entity_poly.pdbx_strand_id
1 'polypeptide(L)'
;MLRKTYQKLHDPKEVIGQVFMEIVNDVAPELKKLFGVDRAPKVTMLKMPKFGGHVARMADFFEQTTSMLGFTENIVGAWQLVRKTGRLHCKVAFMEENQNQLEKNYFTIVTDYFIEQFVAYLTGEKAEPNPAPDEEKNRFGQTYTKQQISDVWRRFFTLIGNQFTEAFEIERQRSLSSQNKKTLAPHQHYKDEADKKKKIRERQSEVETVDYRQGGDLVEMPEDPF
;
A
#
# COMPACT_ATOMS: atom_id res chain seq x y z
N MET A 1 -16.11 3.80 -11.54
CA MET A 1 -16.86 4.35 -10.37
C MET A 1 -15.93 5.13 -9.45
N LEU A 2 -14.92 4.50 -8.84
CA LEU A 2 -13.92 5.14 -7.95
C LEU A 2 -13.45 6.52 -8.44
N ARG A 3 -12.91 6.59 -9.65
CA ARG A 3 -12.43 7.85 -10.26
C ARG A 3 -13.50 8.93 -10.30
N LYS A 4 -14.66 8.61 -10.88
CA LYS A 4 -15.76 9.56 -11.07
C LYS A 4 -16.30 10.09 -9.74
N THR A 5 -16.39 9.24 -8.71
CA THR A 5 -16.85 9.67 -7.38
C THR A 5 -15.81 10.49 -6.63
N TYR A 6 -14.52 10.18 -6.80
CA TYR A 6 -13.44 10.97 -6.21
C TYR A 6 -13.35 12.38 -6.82
N GLN A 7 -13.46 12.48 -8.16
CA GLN A 7 -13.44 13.75 -8.89
C GLN A 7 -14.66 14.64 -8.65
N LYS A 8 -15.71 14.12 -8.01
CA LYS A 8 -16.86 14.93 -7.61
C LYS A 8 -16.61 15.75 -6.36
N LEU A 9 -15.58 15.41 -5.57
CA LEU A 9 -15.20 16.21 -4.41
C LEU A 9 -14.58 17.53 -4.90
N HIS A 10 -15.00 18.65 -4.31
CA HIS A 10 -14.44 19.95 -4.64
C HIS A 10 -13.02 20.10 -4.13
N ASP A 11 -12.80 19.82 -2.84
CA ASP A 11 -11.48 19.81 -2.21
C ASP A 11 -11.24 18.48 -1.47
N PRO A 12 -10.81 17.41 -2.19
CA PRO A 12 -10.57 16.12 -1.57
C PRO A 12 -9.47 16.18 -0.51
N LYS A 13 -8.51 17.10 -0.62
CA LYS A 13 -7.41 17.24 0.35
C LYS A 13 -7.92 17.77 1.67
N GLU A 14 -8.85 18.73 1.67
CA GLU A 14 -9.48 19.25 2.87
C GLU A 14 -10.31 18.16 3.58
N VAL A 15 -11.11 17.39 2.82
CA VAL A 15 -11.88 16.25 3.34
C VAL A 15 -10.96 15.21 3.98
N ILE A 16 -9.89 14.79 3.29
CA ILE A 16 -8.88 13.86 3.81
C ILE A 16 -8.23 14.43 5.08
N GLY A 17 -7.93 15.72 5.09
CA GLY A 17 -7.38 16.43 6.24
C GLY A 17 -8.29 16.35 7.45
N GLN A 18 -9.60 16.53 7.27
CA GLN A 18 -10.57 16.40 8.35
C GLN A 18 -10.64 14.98 8.91
N VAL A 19 -10.68 13.97 8.05
CA VAL A 19 -10.66 12.56 8.48
C VAL A 19 -9.39 12.26 9.27
N PHE A 20 -8.22 12.71 8.81
CA PHE A 20 -6.98 12.53 9.57
C PHE A 20 -6.97 13.28 10.90
N MET A 21 -7.55 14.49 10.96
CA MET A 21 -7.66 15.23 12.21
C MET A 21 -8.50 14.46 13.23
N GLU A 22 -9.62 13.88 12.81
CA GLU A 22 -10.45 13.02 13.67
C GLU A 22 -9.67 11.77 14.10
N ILE A 23 -8.94 11.11 13.19
CA ILE A 23 -8.09 9.96 13.54
C ILE A 23 -7.08 10.31 14.63
N VAL A 24 -6.28 11.36 14.45
CA VAL A 24 -5.21 11.68 15.42
C VAL A 24 -5.74 12.30 16.70
N ASN A 25 -6.97 12.80 16.76
CA ASN A 25 -7.53 13.37 17.99
C ASN A 25 -8.36 12.35 18.77
N ASP A 26 -9.14 11.53 18.08
CA ASP A 26 -10.25 10.80 18.69
C ASP A 26 -10.10 9.27 18.57
N VAL A 27 -9.31 8.77 17.60
CA VAL A 27 -9.19 7.32 17.32
C VAL A 27 -7.83 6.75 17.73
N ALA A 28 -6.75 7.41 17.33
CA ALA A 28 -5.37 6.97 17.49
C ALA A 28 -4.48 8.15 17.95
N PRO A 29 -4.70 8.67 19.18
CA PRO A 29 -4.02 9.87 19.67
C PRO A 29 -2.51 9.73 19.82
N GLU A 30 -1.99 8.52 19.96
CA GLU A 30 -0.55 8.24 19.92
C GLU A 30 0.12 8.70 18.62
N LEU A 31 -0.62 8.77 17.50
CA LEU A 31 -0.12 9.26 16.23
C LEU A 31 0.19 10.77 16.26
N LYS A 32 -0.34 11.53 17.23
CA LYS A 32 -0.02 12.97 17.35
C LYS A 32 1.47 13.21 17.49
N LYS A 33 2.16 12.38 18.28
CA LYS A 33 3.61 12.51 18.48
C LYS A 33 4.38 12.19 17.20
N LEU A 34 3.95 11.15 16.46
CA LEU A 34 4.53 10.78 15.17
C LEU A 34 4.46 11.95 14.17
N PHE A 35 3.29 12.60 14.11
CA PHE A 35 3.04 13.71 13.20
C PHE A 35 3.45 15.08 13.74
N GLY A 36 4.00 15.16 14.96
CA GLY A 36 4.44 16.42 15.58
C GLY A 36 3.30 17.41 15.84
N VAL A 37 2.13 16.90 16.22
CA VAL A 37 0.91 17.67 16.52
C VAL A 37 0.38 17.42 17.94
N ASP A 38 1.21 16.89 18.83
CA ASP A 38 0.88 16.61 20.23
C ASP A 38 0.42 17.85 21.01
N ARG A 39 1.01 19.01 20.69
CA ARG A 39 0.68 20.31 21.32
C ARG A 39 -0.04 21.28 20.40
N ALA A 40 -0.26 20.91 19.13
CA ALA A 40 -0.85 21.79 18.15
C ALA A 40 -2.38 21.88 18.36
N PRO A 41 -2.98 23.09 18.40
CA PRO A 41 -4.42 23.24 18.30
C PRO A 41 -4.98 22.55 17.04
N LYS A 42 -6.19 21.97 17.14
CA LYS A 42 -6.84 21.24 16.02
C LYS A 42 -6.83 22.04 14.72
N VAL A 43 -7.18 23.33 14.79
CA VAL A 43 -7.25 24.26 13.65
C VAL A 43 -5.91 24.54 12.96
N THR A 44 -4.78 24.31 13.63
CA THR A 44 -3.44 24.53 13.04
C THR A 44 -2.76 23.23 12.63
N MET A 45 -3.29 22.06 12.97
CA MET A 45 -2.65 20.77 12.70
C MET A 45 -2.33 20.58 11.22
N LEU A 46 -3.24 20.95 10.31
CA LEU A 46 -3.04 20.84 8.86
C LEU A 46 -1.90 21.72 8.31
N LYS A 47 -1.50 22.76 9.04
CA LYS A 47 -0.36 23.63 8.68
C LYS A 47 0.97 23.04 9.15
N MET A 48 0.95 22.01 10.00
CA MET A 48 2.16 21.41 10.53
C MET A 48 2.86 20.56 9.46
N PRO A 49 4.18 20.70 9.25
CA PRO A 49 4.86 20.11 8.08
C PRO A 49 4.68 18.59 7.94
N LYS A 50 4.80 17.84 9.04
CA LYS A 50 4.68 16.38 9.02
C LYS A 50 3.25 15.92 8.79
N PHE A 51 2.29 16.52 9.51
CA PHE A 51 0.87 16.16 9.41
C PHE A 51 0.26 16.60 8.08
N GLY A 52 0.34 17.90 7.76
CA GLY A 52 -0.14 18.45 6.48
C GLY A 52 0.54 17.82 5.28
N GLY A 53 1.84 17.53 5.39
CA GLY A 53 2.59 16.79 4.36
C GLY A 53 2.16 15.32 4.22
N HIS A 54 1.64 14.67 5.28
CA HIS A 54 1.06 13.33 5.18
C HIS A 54 -0.32 13.35 4.52
N VAL A 55 -1.17 14.32 4.89
CA VAL A 55 -2.47 14.56 4.25
C VAL A 55 -2.31 14.80 2.74
N ALA A 56 -1.36 15.65 2.34
CA ALA A 56 -1.07 15.89 0.93
C ALA A 56 -0.66 14.61 0.19
N ARG A 57 0.25 13.82 0.76
CA ARG A 57 0.68 12.53 0.18
C ARG A 57 -0.46 11.52 0.08
N MET A 58 -1.42 11.52 1.00
CA MET A 58 -2.61 10.67 0.90
C MET A 58 -3.53 11.12 -0.23
N ALA A 59 -3.74 12.44 -0.39
CA ALA A 59 -4.51 12.99 -1.50
C ALA A 59 -3.88 12.63 -2.86
N ASP A 60 -2.55 12.76 -2.98
CA ASP A 60 -1.81 12.37 -4.19
C ASP A 60 -1.91 10.86 -4.46
N PHE A 61 -1.87 10.05 -3.40
CA PHE A 61 -2.03 8.61 -3.50
C PHE A 61 -3.43 8.22 -3.99
N PHE A 62 -4.50 8.84 -3.49
CA PHE A 62 -5.86 8.63 -3.99
C PHE A 62 -6.02 9.11 -5.42
N GLU A 63 -5.47 10.27 -5.77
CA GLU A 63 -5.50 10.80 -7.13
C GLU A 63 -4.86 9.81 -8.11
N GLN A 64 -3.64 9.33 -7.81
CA GLN A 64 -2.92 8.38 -8.65
C GLN A 64 -3.60 7.02 -8.72
N THR A 65 -4.02 6.44 -7.59
CA THR A 65 -4.64 5.11 -7.57
C THR A 65 -6.00 5.09 -8.23
N THR A 66 -6.85 6.11 -7.99
CA THR A 66 -8.16 6.19 -8.66
C THR A 66 -8.02 6.48 -10.15
N SER A 67 -7.03 7.27 -10.57
CA SER A 67 -6.71 7.47 -11.99
C SER A 67 -6.24 6.18 -12.66
N MET A 68 -5.30 5.46 -12.04
CA MET A 68 -4.81 4.19 -12.59
C MET A 68 -5.90 3.13 -12.69
N LEU A 69 -6.78 3.01 -11.69
CA LEU A 69 -7.83 2.00 -11.68
C LEU A 69 -9.06 2.38 -12.51
N GLY A 70 -9.39 3.68 -12.57
CA GLY A 70 -10.66 4.15 -13.10
C GLY A 70 -10.57 4.99 -14.38
N PHE A 71 -9.35 5.24 -14.90
CA PHE A 71 -9.12 5.97 -16.13
C PHE A 71 -8.14 5.26 -17.06
N THR A 72 -6.92 4.95 -16.62
CA THR A 72 -5.90 4.34 -17.49
C THR A 72 -5.89 2.81 -17.48
N GLU A 73 -6.69 2.19 -16.61
CA GLU A 73 -6.75 0.74 -16.40
C GLU A 73 -5.39 0.09 -16.08
N ASN A 74 -4.45 0.88 -15.56
CA ASN A 74 -3.14 0.41 -15.12
C ASN A 74 -3.22 -0.28 -13.74
N ILE A 75 -3.83 -1.46 -13.71
CA ILE A 75 -4.03 -2.27 -12.50
C ILE A 75 -2.69 -2.64 -11.86
N VAL A 76 -1.70 -3.02 -12.66
CA VAL A 76 -0.36 -3.40 -12.18
C VAL A 76 0.34 -2.21 -11.52
N GLY A 77 0.27 -1.03 -12.14
CA GLY A 77 0.84 0.20 -11.57
C GLY A 77 0.17 0.61 -10.26
N ALA A 78 -1.16 0.50 -10.18
CA ALA A 78 -1.89 0.74 -8.94
C ALA A 78 -1.44 -0.21 -7.83
N TRP A 79 -1.36 -1.51 -8.13
CA TRP A 79 -0.91 -2.52 -7.17
C TRP A 79 0.54 -2.29 -6.70
N GLN A 80 1.45 -1.96 -7.63
CA GLN A 80 2.84 -1.63 -7.31
C GLN A 80 2.94 -0.39 -6.43
N LEU A 81 2.17 0.66 -6.71
CA LEU A 81 2.14 1.88 -5.91
C LEU A 81 1.68 1.57 -4.48
N VAL A 82 0.58 0.83 -4.32
CA VAL A 82 0.06 0.44 -3.00
C VAL A 82 1.12 -0.32 -2.21
N ARG A 83 1.71 -1.38 -2.79
CA ARG A 83 2.74 -2.16 -2.08
C ARG A 83 4.00 -1.35 -1.80
N LYS A 84 4.41 -0.47 -2.70
CA LYS A 84 5.56 0.43 -2.48
C LYS A 84 5.32 1.34 -1.28
N THR A 85 4.13 1.93 -1.19
CA THR A 85 3.74 2.77 -0.05
C THR A 85 3.77 1.98 1.26
N GLY A 86 3.23 0.76 1.30
CA GLY A 86 3.31 -0.13 2.47
C GLY A 86 4.76 -0.37 2.93
N ARG A 87 5.66 -0.75 2.02
CA ARG A 87 7.09 -0.95 2.33
C ARG A 87 7.79 0.31 2.86
N LEU A 88 7.45 1.49 2.33
CA LEU A 88 8.06 2.75 2.78
C LEU A 88 7.73 3.07 4.24
N HIS A 89 6.59 2.61 4.75
CA HIS A 89 6.22 2.82 6.14
C HIS A 89 7.07 1.99 7.11
N CYS A 90 7.78 0.94 6.67
CA CYS A 90 8.75 0.24 7.52
C CYS A 90 9.92 1.13 7.95
N LYS A 91 10.18 2.22 7.23
CA LYS A 91 11.23 3.20 7.60
C LYS A 91 10.78 4.17 8.69
N VAL A 92 9.52 4.10 9.11
CA VAL A 92 8.98 4.93 10.18
C VAL A 92 9.15 4.15 11.48
N ALA A 93 10.08 4.57 12.34
CA ALA A 93 10.43 3.85 13.58
C ALA A 93 9.20 3.50 14.45
N PHE A 94 8.27 4.44 14.62
CA PHE A 94 7.01 4.19 15.31
C PHE A 94 6.25 2.99 14.71
N MET A 95 6.14 2.93 13.38
CA MET A 95 5.44 1.83 12.71
C MET A 95 6.24 0.53 12.85
N GLU A 96 7.57 0.57 12.68
CA GLU A 96 8.43 -0.61 12.83
C GLU A 96 8.24 -1.30 14.19
N GLU A 97 8.19 -0.50 15.25
CA GLU A 97 8.04 -0.95 16.64
C GLU A 97 6.61 -1.34 17.01
N ASN A 98 5.59 -0.59 16.53
CA ASN A 98 4.23 -0.69 17.05
C ASN A 98 3.22 -1.33 16.09
N GLN A 99 3.55 -1.48 14.79
CA GLN A 99 2.66 -2.13 13.83
C GLN A 99 2.57 -3.63 14.13
N ASN A 100 1.37 -4.10 14.46
CA ASN A 100 1.12 -5.50 14.79
C ASN A 100 -0.27 -5.94 14.29
N GLN A 101 -0.32 -7.01 13.50
CA GLN A 101 -1.59 -7.52 12.96
C GLN A 101 -2.56 -8.04 14.03
N LEU A 102 -2.05 -8.56 15.15
CA LEU A 102 -2.85 -9.19 16.21
C LEU A 102 -3.28 -8.21 17.30
N GLU A 103 -2.56 -7.10 17.44
CA GLU A 103 -2.80 -6.11 18.49
C GLU A 103 -3.29 -4.79 17.90
N LYS A 104 -2.43 -4.12 17.12
CA LYS A 104 -2.73 -2.80 16.59
C LYS A 104 -2.19 -2.62 15.18
N ASN A 105 -3.09 -2.79 14.21
CA ASN A 105 -2.80 -2.53 12.81
C ASN A 105 -3.21 -1.08 12.47
N TYR A 106 -2.23 -0.18 12.43
CA TYR A 106 -2.47 1.23 12.14
C TYR A 106 -2.97 1.46 10.71
N PHE A 107 -2.63 0.60 9.75
CA PHE A 107 -3.22 0.69 8.41
C PHE A 107 -4.70 0.40 8.45
N THR A 108 -5.11 -0.68 9.12
CA THR A 108 -6.52 -1.05 9.28
C THR A 108 -7.30 0.04 10.01
N ILE A 109 -6.76 0.56 11.13
CA ILE A 109 -7.40 1.66 11.87
C ILE A 109 -7.67 2.86 10.96
N VAL A 110 -6.67 3.27 10.18
CA VAL A 110 -6.83 4.38 9.24
C VAL A 110 -7.85 4.01 8.16
N THR A 111 -7.71 2.87 7.47
CA THR A 111 -8.61 2.51 6.37
C THR A 111 -10.05 2.31 6.81
N ASP A 112 -10.29 1.75 7.98
CA ASP A 112 -11.63 1.54 8.53
C ASP A 112 -12.28 2.89 8.86
N TYR A 113 -11.52 3.82 9.42
CA TYR A 113 -12.03 5.16 9.68
C TYR A 113 -12.30 5.95 8.38
N PHE A 114 -11.49 5.76 7.34
CA PHE A 114 -11.78 6.27 6.00
C PHE A 114 -13.07 5.63 5.43
N ILE A 115 -13.31 4.34 5.63
CA ILE A 115 -14.56 3.70 5.22
C ILE A 115 -15.77 4.35 5.92
N GLU A 116 -15.66 4.64 7.21
CA GLU A 116 -16.76 5.23 7.99
C GLU A 116 -17.00 6.70 7.65
N GLN A 117 -15.94 7.52 7.57
CA GLN A 117 -16.07 8.97 7.45
C GLN A 117 -15.94 9.47 6.01
N PHE A 118 -14.95 8.98 5.25
CA PHE A 118 -14.66 9.51 3.91
C PHE A 118 -15.74 9.12 2.89
N VAL A 119 -16.28 7.90 3.00
CA VAL A 119 -17.33 7.40 2.10
C VAL A 119 -18.60 8.23 2.18
N ALA A 120 -18.94 8.75 3.36
CA ALA A 120 -20.12 9.61 3.55
C ALA A 120 -20.05 10.90 2.72
N TYR A 121 -18.84 11.45 2.49
CA TYR A 121 -18.67 12.59 1.58
C TYR A 121 -18.89 12.18 0.12
N LEU A 122 -18.35 11.02 -0.27
CA LEU A 122 -18.48 10.49 -1.65
C LEU A 122 -19.92 10.13 -2.03
N THR A 123 -20.74 9.71 -1.05
CA THR A 123 -22.18 9.44 -1.24
C THR A 123 -23.03 10.72 -1.18
N GLY A 124 -22.46 11.83 -0.70
CA GLY A 124 -23.17 13.08 -0.46
C GLY A 124 -24.03 13.07 0.82
N GLU A 125 -23.79 12.13 1.74
CA GLU A 125 -24.44 12.08 3.06
C GLU A 125 -23.84 13.08 4.04
N LYS A 126 -22.52 13.34 3.92
CA LYS A 126 -21.80 14.38 4.67
C LYS A 126 -21.43 15.52 3.71
N ALA A 127 -21.65 16.75 4.13
CA ALA A 127 -21.30 17.94 3.35
C ALA A 127 -19.79 18.21 3.44
N GLU A 128 -19.18 18.68 2.36
CA GLU A 128 -17.78 19.10 2.36
C GLU A 128 -17.56 20.31 3.30
N PRO A 129 -16.37 20.48 3.90
CA PRO A 129 -16.11 21.58 4.83
C PRO A 129 -16.20 22.96 4.17
N ASN A 130 -15.88 23.04 2.88
CA ASN A 130 -15.93 24.25 2.07
C ASN A 130 -16.58 23.93 0.72
N PRO A 131 -17.91 23.70 0.69
CA PRO A 131 -18.60 23.27 -0.53
C PRO A 131 -18.56 24.38 -1.58
N ALA A 132 -18.50 24.01 -2.86
CA ALA A 132 -18.53 25.01 -3.92
C ALA A 132 -19.88 25.78 -3.90
N PRO A 133 -19.90 27.09 -4.23
CA PRO A 133 -21.10 27.93 -4.12
C PRO A 133 -22.37 27.42 -4.82
N ASP A 134 -22.22 26.52 -5.82
CA ASP A 134 -23.31 26.01 -6.67
C ASP A 134 -23.67 24.53 -6.43
N GLU A 135 -23.06 23.85 -5.44
CA GLU A 135 -23.21 22.39 -5.27
C GLU A 135 -24.57 21.92 -4.75
N GLU A 136 -25.32 22.77 -4.04
CA GLU A 136 -26.69 22.43 -3.59
C GLU A 136 -27.62 22.05 -4.76
N LYS A 137 -27.35 22.55 -5.97
CA LYS A 137 -28.20 22.33 -7.15
C LYS A 137 -27.88 21.04 -7.93
N ASN A 138 -26.71 20.42 -7.74
CA ASN A 138 -26.25 19.30 -8.58
C ASN A 138 -26.45 17.89 -8.00
N ARG A 139 -27.17 17.78 -6.87
CA ARG A 139 -27.48 16.49 -6.21
C ARG A 139 -28.28 15.50 -7.07
N PHE A 140 -28.89 15.96 -8.17
CA PHE A 140 -29.74 15.15 -9.06
C PHE A 140 -28.98 14.41 -10.19
N GLY A 141 -27.65 14.58 -10.30
CA GLY A 141 -26.81 13.96 -11.34
C GLY A 141 -26.03 12.70 -10.92
N GLN A 142 -26.45 11.96 -9.89
CA GLN A 142 -25.76 10.72 -9.49
C GLN A 142 -26.23 9.52 -10.32
N THR A 143 -25.37 9.05 -11.23
CA THR A 143 -25.58 7.83 -12.03
C THR A 143 -25.45 6.53 -11.21
N TYR A 144 -24.88 6.61 -10.00
CA TYR A 144 -24.62 5.47 -9.13
C TYR A 144 -25.39 5.63 -7.82
N THR A 145 -25.92 4.54 -7.28
CA THR A 145 -26.60 4.57 -5.99
C THR A 145 -25.59 4.73 -4.85
N LYS A 146 -26.04 5.32 -3.73
CA LYS A 146 -25.19 5.46 -2.52
C LYS A 146 -24.61 4.12 -2.05
N GLN A 147 -25.40 3.05 -2.16
CA GLN A 147 -24.95 1.70 -1.82
C GLN A 147 -23.81 1.23 -2.74
N GLN A 148 -23.94 1.42 -4.05
CA GLN A 148 -22.89 1.04 -5.01
C GLN A 148 -21.58 1.79 -4.74
N ILE A 149 -21.67 3.09 -4.46
CA ILE A 149 -20.50 3.91 -4.09
C ILE A 149 -19.86 3.35 -2.83
N SER A 150 -20.67 3.12 -1.79
CA SER A 150 -20.20 2.61 -0.49
C SER A 150 -19.51 1.26 -0.60
N ASP A 151 -20.09 0.32 -1.35
CA ASP A 151 -19.54 -1.02 -1.51
C ASP A 151 -18.20 -1.01 -2.25
N VAL A 152 -18.09 -0.21 -3.32
CA VAL A 152 -16.87 -0.10 -4.12
C VAL A 152 -15.74 0.54 -3.30
N TRP A 153 -16.03 1.61 -2.56
CA TRP A 153 -15.03 2.28 -1.73
C TRP A 153 -14.62 1.46 -0.51
N ARG A 154 -15.56 0.74 0.10
CA ARG A 154 -15.25 -0.21 1.17
C ARG A 154 -14.26 -1.26 0.68
N ARG A 155 -14.54 -1.91 -0.47
CA ARG A 155 -13.62 -2.89 -1.06
C ARG A 155 -12.25 -2.29 -1.37
N PHE A 156 -12.23 -1.08 -1.92
CA PHE A 156 -10.98 -0.37 -2.22
C PHE A 156 -10.12 -0.15 -0.97
N PHE A 157 -10.70 0.38 0.11
CA PHE A 157 -9.98 0.63 1.35
C PHE A 157 -9.54 -0.66 2.05
N THR A 158 -10.41 -1.68 2.11
CA THR A 158 -10.05 -2.99 2.67
C THR A 158 -8.87 -3.62 1.91
N LEU A 159 -8.88 -3.57 0.57
CA LEU A 159 -7.77 -4.08 -0.24
C LEU A 159 -6.47 -3.30 -0.01
N ILE A 160 -6.54 -1.97 0.09
CA ILE A 160 -5.36 -1.15 0.39
C ILE A 160 -4.80 -1.47 1.77
N GLY A 161 -5.65 -1.54 2.81
CA GLY A 161 -5.22 -1.88 4.17
C GLY A 161 -4.51 -3.23 4.21
N ASN A 162 -5.07 -4.25 3.55
CA ASN A 162 -4.47 -5.57 3.43
C ASN A 162 -3.12 -5.54 2.71
N GLN A 163 -3.04 -4.86 1.56
CA GLN A 163 -1.81 -4.79 0.76
C GLN A 163 -0.71 -3.94 1.41
N PHE A 164 -1.05 -2.88 2.13
CA PHE A 164 -0.10 -2.13 2.96
C PHE A 164 0.45 -3.02 4.06
N THR A 165 -0.43 -3.69 4.80
CA THR A 165 -0.06 -4.59 5.90
C THR A 165 0.87 -5.69 5.42
N GLU A 166 0.50 -6.41 4.37
CA GLU A 166 1.29 -7.52 3.83
C GLU A 166 2.66 -7.04 3.32
N ALA A 167 2.70 -5.96 2.54
CA ALA A 167 3.95 -5.42 2.01
C ALA A 167 4.86 -4.88 3.12
N PHE A 168 4.29 -4.28 4.17
CA PHE A 168 5.01 -3.83 5.34
C PHE A 168 5.66 -5.00 6.08
N GLU A 169 4.90 -6.07 6.36
CA GLU A 169 5.42 -7.21 7.12
C GLU A 169 6.57 -7.93 6.39
N ILE A 170 6.42 -8.13 5.09
CA ILE A 170 7.47 -8.74 4.26
C ILE A 170 8.75 -7.92 4.31
N GLU A 171 8.65 -6.58 4.19
CA GLU A 171 9.82 -5.71 4.21
C GLU A 171 10.46 -5.62 5.61
N ARG A 172 9.65 -5.59 6.67
CA ARG A 172 10.13 -5.65 8.06
C ARG A 172 10.91 -6.94 8.32
N GLN A 173 10.37 -8.09 7.96
CA GLN A 173 11.04 -9.39 8.09
C GLN A 173 12.34 -9.44 7.29
N ARG A 174 12.35 -8.87 6.08
CA ARG A 174 13.55 -8.78 5.23
C ARG A 174 14.62 -7.91 5.88
N SER A 175 14.24 -6.77 6.48
CA SER A 175 15.15 -5.87 7.19
C SER A 175 15.80 -6.57 8.38
N LEU A 176 14.99 -7.21 9.24
CA LEU A 176 15.47 -7.99 10.40
C LEU A 176 16.41 -9.12 9.98
N SER A 177 16.05 -9.87 8.94
CA SER A 177 16.90 -10.95 8.41
C SER A 177 18.25 -10.45 7.89
N SER A 178 18.28 -9.25 7.29
CA SER A 178 19.51 -8.61 6.81
C SER A 178 20.39 -8.13 7.98
N GLN A 179 19.78 -7.56 9.02
CA GLN A 179 20.50 -7.14 10.23
C GLN A 179 21.08 -8.34 10.99
N ASN A 180 20.32 -9.43 11.13
CA ASN A 180 20.79 -10.67 11.75
C ASN A 180 21.98 -11.26 10.97
N LYS A 181 21.94 -11.24 9.64
CA LYS A 181 23.08 -11.67 8.82
C LYS A 181 24.33 -10.81 9.01
N LYS A 182 24.20 -9.52 9.32
CA LYS A 182 25.34 -8.62 9.57
C LYS A 182 25.91 -8.71 10.98
N THR A 183 25.14 -9.27 11.92
CA THR A 183 25.51 -9.45 13.34
C THR A 183 26.02 -10.86 13.64
N LEU A 184 26.00 -11.77 12.66
CA LEU A 184 26.72 -13.04 12.72
C LEU A 184 28.22 -12.77 12.91
N ALA A 185 28.87 -13.55 13.77
CA ALA A 185 30.31 -13.41 13.96
C ALA A 185 31.05 -13.81 12.67
N PRO A 186 32.24 -13.24 12.36
CA PRO A 186 32.92 -13.44 11.07
C PRO A 186 33.07 -14.90 10.65
N HIS A 187 33.27 -15.82 11.60
CA HIS A 187 33.38 -17.26 11.35
C HIS A 187 32.10 -17.93 10.82
N GLN A 188 30.92 -17.36 11.13
CA GLN A 188 29.63 -17.84 10.62
C GLN A 188 29.39 -17.41 9.17
N HIS A 189 29.93 -16.25 8.75
CA HIS A 189 29.89 -15.81 7.36
C HIS A 189 30.66 -16.76 6.42
N TYR A 190 31.81 -17.29 6.88
CA TYR A 190 32.59 -18.25 6.09
C TYR A 190 31.85 -19.58 5.85
N LYS A 191 31.05 -20.05 6.83
CA LYS A 191 30.20 -21.25 6.66
C LYS A 191 29.11 -21.01 5.62
N ASP A 192 28.39 -19.89 5.73
CA ASP A 192 27.32 -19.55 4.78
C ASP A 192 27.83 -19.33 3.35
N GLU A 193 29.02 -18.73 3.18
CA GLU A 193 29.66 -18.60 1.87
C GLU A 193 30.17 -19.93 1.32
N ALA A 194 30.74 -20.79 2.17
CA ALA A 194 31.18 -22.13 1.78
C ALA A 194 29.99 -23.00 1.34
N ASP A 195 28.88 -22.96 2.06
CA ASP A 195 27.66 -23.71 1.74
C ASP A 195 26.96 -23.17 0.48
N LYS A 196 26.99 -21.85 0.24
CA LYS A 196 26.54 -21.27 -1.03
C LYS A 196 27.42 -21.69 -2.20
N LYS A 197 28.75 -21.65 -2.05
CA LYS A 197 29.68 -22.11 -3.10
C LYS A 197 29.50 -23.60 -3.38
N LYS A 198 29.26 -24.41 -2.34
CA LYS A 198 28.95 -25.85 -2.47
C LYS A 198 27.64 -26.07 -3.24
N LYS A 199 26.55 -25.38 -2.90
CA LYS A 199 25.27 -25.48 -3.63
C LYS A 199 25.34 -25.02 -5.08
N ILE A 200 26.12 -23.98 -5.38
CA ILE A 200 26.33 -23.51 -6.76
C ILE A 200 27.10 -24.57 -7.56
N ARG A 201 28.15 -25.14 -6.95
CA ARG A 201 28.94 -26.22 -7.56
C ARG A 201 28.10 -27.48 -7.78
N GLU A 202 27.25 -27.87 -6.83
CA GLU A 202 26.34 -29.01 -6.96
C GLU A 202 25.31 -28.79 -8.08
N ARG A 203 24.74 -27.59 -8.20
CA ARG A 203 23.84 -27.24 -9.31
C ARG A 203 24.54 -27.21 -10.67
N GLN A 204 25.77 -26.74 -10.74
CA GLN A 204 26.55 -26.77 -11.99
C GLN A 204 26.90 -28.21 -12.39
N SER A 205 27.28 -29.06 -11.44
CA SER A 205 27.52 -30.47 -11.70
C SER A 205 26.26 -31.23 -12.11
N GLU A 206 25.09 -30.88 -11.56
CA GLU A 206 23.81 -31.47 -11.99
C GLU A 206 23.50 -31.15 -13.45
N VAL A 207 23.74 -29.92 -13.90
CA VAL A 207 23.56 -29.51 -15.31
C VAL A 207 24.56 -30.23 -16.23
N GLU A 208 25.83 -30.36 -15.83
CA GLU A 208 26.83 -31.13 -16.59
C GLU A 208 26.51 -32.63 -16.67
N THR A 209 25.90 -33.23 -15.64
CA THR A 209 25.47 -34.64 -15.70
C THR A 209 24.23 -34.90 -16.54
N VAL A 210 23.40 -33.89 -16.82
CA VAL A 210 22.22 -34.04 -17.71
C VAL A 210 22.66 -34.05 -19.17
N ASP A 211 23.65 -33.23 -19.55
CA ASP A 211 24.22 -33.22 -20.90
C ASP A 211 24.92 -34.54 -21.27
N TYR A 212 25.47 -35.26 -20.30
CA TYR A 212 26.13 -36.56 -20.54
C TYR A 212 25.18 -37.75 -20.71
N ARG A 213 23.88 -37.61 -20.38
CA ARG A 213 22.88 -38.70 -20.53
C ARG A 213 22.10 -38.65 -21.85
N GLN A 214 22.25 -37.60 -22.66
CA GLN A 214 21.74 -37.52 -24.03
C GLN A 214 22.89 -37.71 -25.04
N GLY A 215 23.57 -38.86 -24.93
CA GLY A 215 24.69 -39.20 -25.80
C GLY A 215 24.63 -40.67 -26.20
N GLY A 216 23.53 -41.10 -26.81
CA GLY A 216 23.39 -42.47 -27.27
C GLY A 216 21.97 -42.80 -27.69
N ASP A 217 21.60 -42.41 -28.92
CA ASP A 217 20.83 -43.24 -29.84
C ASP A 217 20.83 -42.53 -31.21
N LEU A 218 21.58 -43.09 -32.15
CA LEU A 218 21.54 -42.72 -33.57
C LEU A 218 20.21 -43.24 -34.13
N VAL A 219 19.22 -42.34 -34.25
CA VAL A 219 18.01 -42.62 -35.01
C VAL A 219 18.32 -42.41 -36.49
N GLU A 220 18.41 -43.53 -37.20
CA GLU A 220 18.46 -43.62 -38.66
C GLU A 220 17.23 -42.91 -39.25
N MET A 221 17.45 -41.89 -40.09
CA MET A 221 16.35 -41.16 -40.73
C MET A 221 15.81 -41.98 -41.90
N PRO A 222 14.49 -42.21 -42.01
CA PRO A 222 13.90 -42.74 -43.22
C PRO A 222 13.89 -41.65 -44.30
N GLU A 223 14.39 -41.99 -45.49
CA GLU A 223 14.27 -41.17 -46.69
C GLU A 223 12.79 -40.95 -47.04
N ASP A 224 12.50 -39.70 -47.37
CA ASP A 224 11.23 -39.17 -47.84
C ASP A 224 10.87 -39.72 -49.23
N PRO A 225 9.66 -40.25 -49.43
CA PRO A 225 9.04 -40.26 -50.73
C PRO A 225 7.68 -39.55 -50.65
N PHE A 226 7.64 -38.22 -50.79
CA PHE A 226 6.82 -37.44 -51.75
C PHE A 226 7.02 -35.92 -51.60
#